data_AF-A0A3C1PUL6-F1
#
_entry.id   AF-A0A3C1PUL6-F1
#
_cell.length_a   1.000
_cell.length_b   1.000
_cell.length_c   1.000
_cell.angle_alpha   90.00
_cell.angle_beta   90.00
_cell.angle_gamma   90.00
#
_symmetry.space_group_name_H-M   'P 1'
#
loop_
_entity.id
_entity.type
_entity.pdbx_description
1 polymer ?
#
loop_
_entity_poly.entity_id
_entity_poly.type
_entity_poly.pdbx_seq_one_letter_code
_entity_poly.pdbx_strand_id
1 'polypeptide(L)' 'MTRCVYVNGKFLQRRNAKVDIEDRGFNFGDAVYEVIFLNNDILVDEEEHLNRLEYSLSEL' A
#
# COMPACT_ATOMS: atom_id res chain seq x y z
N MET A 1 -11.79 -8.26 5.77
CA MET A 1 -11.23 -7.25 6.70
C MET A 1 -9.74 -7.49 6.84
N THR A 2 -8.90 -6.53 6.41
CA THR A 2 -7.44 -6.58 6.54
C THR A 2 -7.07 -6.71 8.02
N ARG A 3 -6.41 -7.81 8.41
CA ARG A 3 -6.12 -8.14 9.81
C ARG A 3 -4.88 -7.39 10.35
N CYS A 4 -4.00 -6.96 9.46
CA CYS A 4 -2.74 -6.31 9.77
C CYS A 4 -2.47 -5.17 8.77
N VAL A 5 -1.83 -4.09 9.22
CA VAL A 5 -1.38 -2.96 8.41
C VAL A 5 0.08 -2.69 8.78
N TYR A 6 0.95 -2.51 7.78
CA TYR A 6 2.31 -2.04 8.00
C TYR A 6 2.36 -0.52 7.74
N VAL A 7 2.68 0.26 8.77
CA VAL A 7 2.81 1.72 8.67
C VAL A 7 3.82 2.20 9.71
N ASN A 8 4.63 3.21 9.37
CA ASN A 8 5.65 3.78 10.25
C ASN A 8 6.59 2.73 10.88
N GLY A 9 7.03 1.76 10.07
CA GLY A 9 7.98 0.71 10.47
C GLY A 9 7.40 -0.41 11.33
N LYS A 10 6.07 -0.52 11.47
CA LYS A 10 5.43 -1.46 12.40
C LYS A 10 4.21 -2.15 11.80
N PHE A 11 4.04 -3.43 12.12
CA PHE A 11 2.80 -4.16 11.92
C PHE A 11 1.80 -3.85 13.04
N LEU A 12 0.63 -3.36 12.68
CA LEU A 12 -0.42 -2.92 13.60
C LEU A 12 -1.78 -3.50 13.22
N GLN A 13 -2.69 -3.60 14.18
CA GLN A 13 -4.10 -3.78 13.86
C GLN A 13 -4.63 -2.55 13.13
N ARG A 14 -5.52 -2.73 12.15
CA ARG A 14 -6.04 -1.65 11.30
C ARG A 14 -6.57 -0.45 12.09
N ARG A 15 -7.26 -0.67 13.21
CA ARG A 15 -7.81 0.41 14.08
C ARG A 15 -6.73 1.30 14.73
N ASN A 16 -5.50 0.80 14.81
CA ASN A 16 -4.37 1.51 15.43
C ASN A 16 -3.45 2.15 14.37
N ALA A 17 -3.63 1.85 13.08
CA ALA A 17 -2.83 2.43 12.01
C ALA A 17 -3.18 3.91 11.82
N LYS A 18 -2.16 4.77 11.72
CA LYS A 18 -2.30 6.21 11.57
C LYS A 18 -1.25 6.76 10.60
N VAL A 19 -1.64 7.75 9.82
CA VAL A 19 -0.75 8.64 9.06
C VAL A 19 -0.78 10.01 9.71
N ASP A 20 0.20 10.86 9.38
CA ASP A 20 0.21 12.26 9.85
C ASP A 20 -0.94 13.04 9.19
N ILE A 21 -1.49 14.04 9.89
CA ILE A 21 -2.55 14.90 9.33
C ILE A 21 -2.01 15.78 8.21
N GLU A 22 -0.71 16.07 8.20
CA GLU A 22 -0.02 16.84 7.17
C GLU A 22 0.56 15.96 6.04
N ASP A 23 0.27 14.66 6.02
CA ASP A 23 0.68 13.76 4.94
C ASP A 23 0.19 14.29 3.57
N ARG A 24 1.11 14.40 2.61
CA ARG A 24 0.78 14.97 1.28
C ARG A 24 -0.10 14.04 0.45
N GLY A 25 0.08 12.74 0.59
CA GLY A 25 -0.78 11.74 -0.02
C GLY A 25 -2.21 11.88 0.47
N PHE A 26 -2.40 12.16 1.77
CA PHE A 26 -3.71 12.42 2.35
C PHE A 26 -4.31 13.77 1.91
N ASN A 27 -3.55 14.86 2.00
CA ASN A 27 -4.08 16.21 1.76
C ASN A 27 -4.21 16.59 0.28
N PHE A 28 -3.29 16.13 -0.55
CA PHE A 28 -3.16 16.56 -1.95
C PHE A 28 -3.36 15.42 -2.96
N GLY A 29 -3.60 14.19 -2.49
CA GLY A 29 -3.67 13.02 -3.37
C GLY A 29 -2.32 12.66 -3.99
N ASP A 30 -1.23 13.14 -3.41
CA ASP A 30 0.16 12.91 -3.84
C ASP A 30 0.64 11.52 -3.40
N ALA A 31 0.00 10.48 -3.94
CA ALA A 31 0.25 9.08 -3.60
C ALA A 31 -0.19 8.13 -4.72
N VAL A 32 0.44 6.95 -4.77
CA VAL A 32 0.04 5.81 -5.60
C VAL A 32 -0.41 4.64 -4.74
N TYR A 33 -1.22 3.74 -5.30
CA TYR A 33 -1.65 2.52 -4.64
C TYR A 33 -1.58 1.33 -5.59
N GLU A 34 -1.45 0.14 -5.02
CA GLU A 34 -1.46 -1.13 -5.75
C GLU A 34 -2.14 -2.21 -4.88
N VAL A 35 -2.72 -3.22 -5.52
CA VAL A 35 -3.40 -4.34 -4.86
C VAL A 35 -3.06 -5.64 -5.57
N ILE A 36 -2.45 -6.58 -4.84
CA ILE A 36 -2.17 -7.95 -5.31
C ILE A 36 -3.17 -8.91 -4.68
N PHE A 37 -3.75 -9.81 -5.48
CA PHE A 37 -4.65 -10.83 -4.98
C PHE A 37 -3.86 -12.03 -4.42
N LEU A 38 -4.24 -12.50 -3.23
CA LEU A 38 -3.68 -13.70 -2.62
C LEU A 38 -4.71 -14.83 -2.70
N ASN A 39 -4.33 -15.92 -3.37
CA ASN A 39 -5.16 -17.12 -3.53
C ASN A 39 -4.38 -18.37 -3.10
N ASN A 40 -4.85 -19.07 -2.06
CA ASN A 40 -4.19 -20.28 -1.54
C ASN A 40 -2.67 -20.11 -1.35
N ASP A 41 -2.28 -19.05 -0.64
CA ASP A 41 -0.88 -18.69 -0.37
C ASP A 41 -0.02 -18.32 -1.60
N ILE A 42 -0.64 -18.14 -2.76
CA ILE A 42 0.00 -17.70 -4.00
C ILE A 42 -0.45 -16.27 -4.32
N LEU A 43 0.52 -15.38 -4.55
CA LEU A 43 0.27 -14.05 -5.09
C LEU A 43 0.00 -14.17 -6.59
N VAL A 44 -1.15 -13.66 -7.03
CA VAL A 44 -1.53 -13.67 -8.46
C VAL A 44 -0.91 -12.45 -9.13
N ASP A 45 -0.21 -12.68 -10.24
CA ASP A 45 0.43 -11.66 -11.10
C ASP A 45 1.35 -10.69 -10.31
N GLU A 46 2.09 -11.22 -9.32
CA GLU A 46 2.93 -10.43 -8.40
C GLU A 46 3.90 -9.51 -9.12
N GLU A 47 4.61 -10.03 -10.13
CA GLU A 47 5.63 -9.29 -10.86
C GLU A 47 5.01 -8.13 -11.65
N GLU A 48 3.88 -8.34 -12.32
CA GLU A 48 3.16 -7.32 -13.06
C GLU A 48 2.65 -6.19 -12.16
N HIS A 49 2.14 -6.53 -10.97
CA HIS A 49 1.72 -5.55 -9.98
C HIS A 49 2.90 -4.74 -9.42
N LEU A 50 4.03 -5.39 -9.11
CA LEU A 50 5.22 -4.70 -8.62
C LEU A 50 5.83 -3.78 -9.69
N ASN A 51 5.89 -4.24 -10.95
CA ASN A 51 6.34 -3.43 -12.08
C ASN A 51 5.45 -2.20 -12.28
N ARG A 52 4.12 -2.35 -12.17
CA ARG A 52 3.19 -1.21 -12.27
C ARG A 52 3.35 -0.24 -11.10
N LEU A 53 3.58 -0.73 -9.89
CA LEU A 53 3.85 0.13 -8.74
C LEU A 53 5.14 0.95 -8.94
N GLU A 54 6.22 0.31 -9.39
CA GLU A 54 7.48 1.00 -9.70
C GLU A 54 7.30 2.06 -10.78
N TYR A 55 6.63 1.71 -11.89
CA TYR A 55 6.29 2.67 -12.94
C TYR A 55 5.45 3.83 -12.40
N SER A 56 4.42 3.56 -11.61
CA SER A 56 3.55 4.61 -11.07
C SER A 56 4.31 5.55 -10.12
N LEU A 57 5.26 5.01 -9.33
CA LEU A 57 6.13 5.80 -8.47
C LEU A 57 7.11 6.69 -9.26
N SER A 58 7.52 6.30 -10.48
CA SER A 58 8.41 7.11 -11.32
C SER A 58 7.72 8.25 -12.07
N GLU A 59 6.39 8.24 -12.13
CA GLU A 59 5.59 9.26 -12.84
C GLU A 59 5.02 10.36 -11.92
N LEU A 60 5.29 10.29 -10.61
CA LEU A 60 4.97 11.32 -9.61
C LEU A 60 6.14 12.31 -9.45
#